data_AF-W1J8X0-F1
#
_entry.id   AF-W1J8X0-F1
#
_cell.length_a   1.000
_cell.length_b   1.000
_cell.length_c   1.000
_cell.angle_alpha   90.00
_cell.angle_beta   90.00
_cell.angle_gamma   90.00
#
_symmetry.space_group_name_H-M   'P 1'
#
loop_
_entity.id
_entity.type
_entity.pdbx_description
1 polymer ?
#
loop_
_entity_poly.entity_id
_entity_poly.type
_entity_poly.pdbx_seq_one_letter_code
_entity_poly.pdbx_strand_id
1 'polypeptide(L)' 'MVKVFAEDNSVIIAKVCHDMELDTENILSCLDIECMGDENLSKEVELRSVFVN' A
#
# COMPACT_ATOMS: atom_id res chain seq x y z
N MET A 1 -6.45 -10.87 -6.03
CA MET A 1 -5.50 -9.77 -5.83
C MET A 1 -4.82 -9.99 -4.48
N VAL A 2 -3.50 -10.05 -4.43
CA VAL A 2 -2.75 -10.14 -3.17
C VAL A 2 -2.64 -8.72 -2.60
N LYS A 3 -2.84 -8.58 -1.29
CA LYS A 3 -2.65 -7.30 -0.57
C LYS A 3 -1.53 -7.47 0.44
N VAL A 4 -0.63 -6.50 0.46
CA VAL A 4 0.52 -6.45 1.36
C VAL A 4 0.31 -5.30 2.32
N PHE A 5 0.35 -5.59 3.62
CA PHE A 5 0.49 -4.59 4.67
C PHE A 5 1.88 -4.76 5.27
N ALA A 6 2.67 -3.69 5.28
CA ALA A 6 4.04 -3.73 5.76
C ALA A 6 4.32 -2.60 6.75
N GLU A 7 4.97 -2.97 7.85
CA GLU A 7 5.40 -2.06 8.93
C GLU A 7 6.93 -1.87 8.94
N ASP A 8 7.61 -2.47 7.96
CA ASP A 8 9.06 -2.47 7.83
C ASP A 8 9.60 -1.17 7.21
N ASN A 9 10.93 -1.04 7.17
CA ASN A 9 11.60 0.06 6.50
C ASN A 9 11.22 0.13 5.00
N SER A 10 11.03 1.33 4.48
CA SER A 10 10.69 1.59 3.07
C SER A 10 11.62 0.92 2.05
N VAL A 11 12.91 0.73 2.39
CA VAL A 11 13.88 0.02 1.55
C VAL A 11 13.55 -1.47 1.45
N ILE A 12 13.13 -2.10 2.55
CA ILE A 12 12.73 -3.51 2.58
C ILE A 12 11.43 -3.68 1.80
N ILE A 13 10.47 -2.78 2.02
CA ILE A 13 9.18 -2.79 1.33
C ILE A 13 9.37 -2.67 -0.19
N ALA A 14 10.20 -1.75 -0.65
CA ALA A 14 10.49 -1.59 -2.08
C ALA A 14 11.11 -2.86 -2.68
N LYS A 15 12.02 -3.52 -1.94
CA LYS A 15 12.64 -4.79 -2.37
C LYS A 15 11.61 -5.92 -2.48
N VAL A 16 10.77 -6.09 -1.46
CA VAL A 16 9.71 -7.10 -1.46
C VAL A 16 8.68 -6.84 -2.55
N CYS A 17 8.27 -5.59 -2.75
CA CYS A 17 7.34 -5.23 -3.81
C CYS A 17 7.93 -5.53 -5.19
N HIS A 18 9.19 -5.15 -5.43
CA HIS A 18 9.90 -5.50 -6.66
C HIS A 18 9.97 -7.01 -6.90
N ASP A 19 10.34 -7.79 -5.88
CA ASP A 19 10.47 -9.25 -5.98
C ASP A 19 9.11 -9.95 -6.17
N MET A 20 8.01 -9.31 -5.72
CA MET A 20 6.64 -9.76 -5.93
C MET A 20 6.00 -9.20 -7.22
N GLU A 21 6.75 -8.47 -8.04
CA GLU A 21 6.24 -7.75 -9.22
C GLU A 21 5.06 -6.81 -8.89
N LEU A 22 5.05 -6.29 -7.67
CA LEU A 22 4.08 -5.30 -7.20
C LEU A 22 4.57 -3.91 -7.58
N ASP A 23 3.68 -3.15 -8.21
CA ASP A 23 3.97 -1.80 -8.64
C ASP A 23 4.11 -0.86 -7.43
N THR A 24 5.33 -0.37 -7.22
CA THR A 24 5.67 0.49 -6.08
C THR A 24 5.07 1.89 -6.17
N GLU A 25 4.57 2.31 -7.35
CA GLU A 25 3.81 3.57 -7.47
C GLU A 25 2.42 3.47 -6.82
N ASN A 26 1.97 2.24 -6.49
CA ASN A 26 0.67 1.95 -5.89
C ASN A 26 0.72 1.73 -4.38
N ILE A 27 1.72 2.28 -3.70
CA ILE A 27 1.80 2.26 -2.23
C ILE A 27 0.88 3.32 -1.65
N LEU A 28 0.12 2.96 -0.60
CA LEU A 28 -0.71 3.87 0.18
C LEU A 28 -0.24 3.87 1.64
N SER A 29 0.08 5.05 2.20
CA SER A 29 0.54 5.15 3.59
C SER A 29 -0.62 5.19 4.58
N CYS A 30 -0.42 4.70 5.81
CA CYS A 30 -1.40 4.78 6.89
C CYS A 30 -1.77 6.23 7.21
N LEU A 31 -0.81 7.16 7.13
CA LEU A 31 -1.07 8.59 7.30
C LEU A 31 -2.06 9.12 6.26
N ASP A 32 -1.92 8.71 4.99
CA ASP A 32 -2.87 9.07 3.95
C ASP A 32 -4.24 8.43 4.19
N ILE A 33 -4.27 7.16 4.63
CA ILE A 33 -5.50 6.41 4.94
C ILE A 33 -6.29 7.05 6.08
N GLU A 34 -5.62 7.44 7.16
CA GLU A 34 -6.26 8.09 8.32
C GLU A 34 -6.91 9.43 7.94
N CYS A 35 -6.40 10.08 6.89
CA CYS A 35 -6.97 11.32 6.35
C CYS A 35 -8.12 11.08 5.36
N MET A 36 -8.37 9.84 4.94
CA MET A 36 -9.44 9.49 3.99
C MET A 36 -10.76 9.15 4.70
N GLY A 37 -11.87 9.53 4.07
CA GLY A 37 -13.19 9.01 4.44
C GLY A 37 -13.46 7.63 3.83
N ASP A 38 -14.36 6.86 4.44
CA ASP A 38 -14.69 5.48 4.07
C ASP A 38 -14.96 5.28 2.57
N GLU A 39 -15.70 6.19 1.93
CA GLU A 39 -16.02 6.08 0.49
C GLU A 39 -14.78 6.18 -0.41
N ASN A 40 -13.80 7.01 -0.04
CA ASN A 40 -12.56 7.15 -0.80
C ASN A 40 -11.62 5.99 -0.50
N LEU A 41 -11.53 5.60 0.78
CA LEU A 41 -10.73 4.46 1.20
C LEU A 41 -11.20 3.17 0.51
N SER A 42 -12.53 2.96 0.42
CA SER A 42 -13.09 1.79 -0.27
C SER A 42 -12.64 1.71 -1.73
N LYS A 43 -12.52 2.85 -2.43
CA LYS A 43 -12.06 2.89 -3.82
C LYS A 43 -10.55 2.65 -3.93
N GLU A 44 -9.75 3.30 -3.09
CA GLU A 44 -8.30 3.12 -3.07
C GLU A 44 -7.93 1.67 -2.73
N VAL A 45 -8.67 1.02 -1.83
CA VAL A 45 -8.44 -0.37 -1.42
C VAL A 45 -8.72 -1.38 -2.56
N GLU A 46 -9.52 -1.01 -3.56
CA GLU A 46 -9.70 -1.81 -4.78
C GLU A 46 -8.58 -1.60 -5.81
N LEU A 47 -7.97 -0.41 -5.82
CA LEU A 47 -6.94 -0.01 -6.78
C LEU A 47 -5.51 -0.35 -6.31
N ARG A 48 -5.28 -0.28 -5.00
CA ARG A 48 -3.97 -0.41 -4.37
C ARG A 48 -3.78 -1.81 -3.80
N SER A 49 -2.56 -2.33 -3.93
CA SER A 49 -2.17 -3.65 -3.43
C SER A 49 -1.14 -3.59 -2.30
N VAL A 50 -0.57 -2.41 -2.01
CA VAL A 50 0.47 -2.24 -0.98
C VAL A 50 0.08 -1.10 -0.03
N PHE A 51 0.08 -1.41 1.26
CA PHE A 51 -0.26 -0.51 2.36
C PHE A 51 0.91 -0.48 3.33
N VAL A 52 1.34 0.71 3.75
CA VAL A 52 2.53 0.88 4.58
C VAL A 52 2.22 1.78 5.76
N ASN A 53 2.77 1.46 6.94
CA ASN A 53 2.65 2.32 8.12
C ASN A 53 3.70 3.43 8.12
#